data_AF-A0A7D9KWF3-F1
#
_entry.id   AF-A0A7D9KWF3-F1
#
_cell.length_a   1.000
_cell.length_b   1.000
_cell.length_c   1.000
_cell.angle_alpha   90.00
_cell.angle_beta   90.00
_cell.angle_gamma   90.00
#
_symmetry.space_group_name_H-M   'P 1'
#
loop_
_entity.id
_entity.type
_entity.pdbx_description
1 polymer ?
#
loop_
_entity_poly.entity_id
_entity_poly.type
_entity_poly.pdbx_seq_one_letter_code
_entity_poly.pdbx_strand_id
1 'polypeptide(L)'
;MSASESYSDDSSTSYDSDVDTSEEYELEVEEYDSPSEKESQEEIPTQAQADCNDQNSAGAVVVPYEEEPIADDDWVERYEAEKETARIHFEELQEHLNKSYVFLFKILRCKCNNCDTSLLQNEYETQCCQEIDRCTKALSSDDVLQDVEIPPTCVLNQPGFRINCLEKWSLKMAVPKYKTKIGKRYRQQGSEET
;
A
#
# COMPACT_ATOMS: atom_id res chain seq x y z
N MET A 1 32.59 -36.30 46.64
CA MET A 1 33.61 -36.05 45.60
C MET A 1 32.94 -35.25 44.52
N SER A 2 33.38 -34.00 44.39
CA SER A 2 32.87 -33.00 43.45
C SER A 2 33.28 -33.32 42.02
N ALA A 3 32.42 -33.03 41.05
CA ALA A 3 32.82 -32.78 39.68
C ALA A 3 31.89 -31.70 39.12
N SER A 4 32.39 -30.47 39.16
CA SER A 4 31.83 -29.30 38.48
C SER A 4 32.53 -29.19 37.13
N GLU A 5 31.79 -29.39 36.04
CA GLU A 5 32.27 -29.08 34.69
C GLU A 5 31.70 -27.73 34.27
N SER A 6 32.60 -26.76 34.17
CA SER A 6 32.36 -25.44 33.60
C SER A 6 32.66 -25.48 32.11
N TYR A 7 31.66 -25.21 31.27
CA TYR A 7 31.87 -24.96 29.84
C TYR A 7 31.68 -23.47 29.58
N SER A 8 32.78 -22.84 29.15
CA SER A 8 32.84 -21.49 28.61
C SER A 8 32.87 -21.59 27.10
N ASP A 9 31.89 -21.00 26.41
CA ASP A 9 31.96 -20.76 24.98
C ASP A 9 31.77 -19.26 24.72
N ASP A 10 32.90 -18.61 24.47
CA ASP A 10 33.00 -17.31 23.82
C ASP A 10 32.61 -17.48 22.35
N SER A 11 31.49 -16.88 21.94
CA SER A 11 31.20 -16.69 20.52
C SER A 11 31.03 -15.21 20.24
N SER A 12 32.13 -14.61 19.83
CA SER A 12 32.23 -13.21 19.43
C SER A 12 31.42 -12.99 18.14
N THR A 13 30.29 -12.30 18.25
CA THR A 13 29.56 -11.81 17.07
C THR A 13 30.15 -10.47 16.65
N SER A 14 30.74 -10.43 15.45
CA SER A 14 31.26 -9.21 14.82
C SER A 14 30.12 -8.23 14.52
N TYR A 15 30.24 -7.02 15.05
CA TYR A 15 29.36 -5.90 14.76
C TYR A 15 29.77 -5.27 13.43
N ASP A 16 29.00 -5.47 12.37
CA ASP A 16 29.05 -4.60 11.19
C ASP A 16 28.23 -3.34 11.49
N SER A 17 28.95 -2.22 11.65
CA SER A 17 28.35 -0.89 11.79
C SER A 17 28.22 -0.26 10.40
N ASP A 18 27.06 -0.42 9.78
CA ASP A 18 26.73 0.35 8.58
C ASP A 18 26.31 1.76 8.99
N VAL A 19 27.09 2.73 8.50
CA VAL A 19 26.91 4.18 8.66
C VAL A 19 25.57 4.61 8.04
N ASP A 20 24.65 5.09 8.90
CA ASP A 20 23.35 5.66 8.53
C ASP A 20 23.61 7.04 7.90
N THR A 21 23.59 7.12 6.57
CA THR A 21 23.59 8.40 5.86
C THR A 21 22.13 8.79 5.66
N SER A 22 21.62 9.63 6.56
CA SER A 22 20.27 10.19 6.48
C SER A 22 20.23 11.29 5.42
N GLU A 23 19.82 10.96 4.21
CA GLU A 23 19.33 11.96 3.26
C GLU A 23 17.84 12.18 3.52
N GLU A 24 17.55 13.36 4.09
CA GLU A 24 16.21 13.88 4.29
C GLU A 24 15.72 14.45 2.97
N TYR A 25 14.83 13.74 2.28
CA TYR A 25 14.13 14.26 1.12
C TYR A 25 12.84 14.94 1.59
N GLU A 26 12.71 16.25 1.34
CA GLU A 26 11.46 16.98 1.47
C GLU A 26 10.47 16.50 0.40
N LEU A 27 9.27 16.12 0.83
CA LEU A 27 8.17 15.74 -0.05
C LEU A 27 7.44 17.00 -0.51
N GLU A 28 7.49 17.28 -1.81
CA GLU A 28 6.62 18.26 -2.44
C GLU A 28 5.18 17.72 -2.43
N VAL A 29 4.26 18.51 -1.88
CA VAL A 29 2.84 18.17 -1.79
C VAL A 29 2.20 18.66 -3.08
N GLU A 30 1.72 17.74 -3.93
CA GLU A 30 0.96 18.14 -5.11
C GLU A 30 -0.37 18.76 -4.68
N GLU A 31 -0.45 20.08 -4.87
CA GLU A 31 -1.64 20.88 -4.70
C GLU A 31 -2.63 20.55 -5.82
N TYR A 32 -3.86 20.19 -5.45
CA TYR A 32 -4.94 19.92 -6.40
C TYR A 32 -5.27 21.20 -7.18
N ASP A 33 -4.84 21.29 -8.44
CA ASP A 33 -5.23 22.37 -9.33
C ASP A 33 -6.72 22.26 -9.69
N SER A 34 -7.48 23.22 -9.17
CA SER A 34 -8.85 23.48 -9.63
C SER A 34 -8.81 24.21 -10.98
N PRO A 35 -9.60 23.80 -11.97
CA PRO A 35 -9.50 24.34 -13.32
C PRO A 35 -10.06 25.78 -13.36
N SER A 36 -9.16 26.76 -13.52
CA SER A 36 -9.51 28.09 -13.99
C SER A 36 -8.99 28.26 -15.41
N GLU A 37 -9.93 28.38 -16.34
CA GLU A 37 -9.69 28.72 -17.74
C GLU A 37 -8.79 29.95 -17.91
N LYS A 38 -7.83 29.89 -18.83
CA LYS A 38 -7.60 30.91 -19.88
C LYS A 38 -6.52 30.50 -20.88
N GLU A 39 -7.01 30.39 -22.11
CA GLU A 39 -6.29 30.38 -23.37
C GLU A 39 -5.42 31.65 -23.52
N SER A 40 -4.12 31.49 -23.80
CA SER A 40 -3.32 32.51 -24.49
C SER A 40 -2.07 31.87 -25.12
N GLN A 41 -2.00 31.98 -26.44
CA GLN A 41 -0.80 31.75 -27.23
C GLN A 41 0.19 32.89 -26.96
N GLU A 42 1.44 32.59 -26.61
CA GLU A 42 2.55 33.52 -26.82
C GLU A 42 3.90 32.79 -26.95
N GLU A 43 4.68 33.26 -27.92
CA GLU A 43 5.94 32.70 -28.39
C GLU A 43 7.08 32.92 -27.39
N ILE A 44 8.01 31.96 -27.33
CA ILE A 44 9.19 31.96 -26.46
C ILE A 44 10.26 32.95 -27.00
N PRO A 45 10.79 33.89 -26.20
CA PRO A 45 12.10 34.47 -26.46
C PRO A 45 13.17 33.75 -25.64
N THR A 46 14.10 33.17 -26.39
CA THR A 46 15.32 32.51 -25.91
C THR A 46 16.27 33.49 -25.21
N GLN A 47 16.92 33.02 -24.12
CA GLN A 47 18.35 33.19 -23.75
C GLN A 47 18.60 33.61 -22.29
N ALA A 48 19.25 32.72 -21.54
CA ALA A 48 20.47 33.08 -20.80
C ALA A 48 21.30 31.80 -20.52
N GLN A 49 22.56 31.85 -20.94
CA GLN A 49 23.56 30.80 -20.93
C GLN A 49 24.12 30.55 -19.51
N ALA A 50 24.39 29.28 -19.19
CA ALA A 50 25.50 28.93 -18.31
C ALA A 50 26.50 28.08 -19.12
N ASP A 51 27.72 28.55 -19.07
CA ASP A 51 28.87 28.16 -19.88
C ASP A 51 29.59 26.95 -19.25
N CYS A 52 29.71 25.84 -19.98
CA CYS A 52 30.79 24.88 -19.77
C CYS A 52 31.21 24.26 -21.11
N ASN A 53 32.25 24.85 -21.69
CA ASN A 53 32.96 24.33 -22.86
C ASN A 53 33.87 23.17 -22.42
N ASP A 54 33.48 21.92 -22.71
CA ASP A 54 34.40 20.79 -22.78
C ASP A 54 34.30 20.07 -24.14
N GLN A 55 35.44 19.53 -24.54
CA GLN A 55 35.90 19.29 -25.89
C GLN A 55 35.12 18.19 -26.63
N ASN A 56 34.45 18.58 -27.71
CA ASN A 56 34.25 17.81 -28.95
C ASN A 56 34.22 16.27 -28.86
N SER A 57 33.28 15.74 -28.06
CA SER A 57 32.47 14.59 -28.50
C SER A 57 31.14 15.20 -28.92
N ALA A 58 30.56 14.78 -30.04
CA ALA A 58 29.25 15.25 -30.49
C ALA A 58 28.22 14.99 -29.37
N GLY A 59 28.02 15.99 -28.52
CA GLY A 59 27.18 15.93 -27.34
C GLY A 59 25.75 15.84 -27.82
N ALA A 60 25.21 14.63 -27.84
CA ALA A 60 23.78 14.46 -27.72
C ALA A 60 23.39 15.28 -26.50
N VAL A 61 22.65 16.38 -26.73
CA VAL A 61 21.94 17.06 -25.67
C VAL A 61 21.06 15.96 -25.11
N VAL A 62 21.42 15.41 -23.94
CA VAL A 62 20.55 14.46 -23.25
C VAL A 62 19.38 15.30 -22.80
N VAL A 63 18.36 15.35 -23.64
CA VAL A 63 17.09 15.97 -23.30
C VAL A 63 16.45 15.01 -22.31
N PRO A 64 16.26 15.42 -21.04
CA PRO A 64 15.58 14.58 -20.08
C PRO A 64 14.23 14.15 -20.66
N TYR A 65 13.86 12.88 -20.46
CA TYR A 65 12.58 12.29 -20.85
C TYR A 65 12.37 11.97 -22.34
N GLU A 66 13.35 12.17 -23.24
CA GLU A 66 13.20 11.77 -24.67
C GLU A 66 13.07 10.26 -24.88
N GLU A 67 13.61 9.44 -23.98
CA GLU A 67 13.54 7.97 -24.05
C GLU A 67 12.33 7.40 -23.28
N GLU A 68 11.54 8.25 -22.62
CA GLU A 68 10.35 7.77 -21.92
C GLU A 68 9.22 7.51 -22.92
N PRO A 69 8.54 6.34 -22.82
CA PRO A 69 7.42 6.05 -23.70
C PRO A 69 6.30 7.06 -23.44
N ILE A 70 6.01 7.88 -24.45
CA ILE A 70 4.83 8.75 -24.44
C ILE A 70 3.59 7.86 -24.39
N ALA A 71 2.66 8.16 -23.48
CA ALA A 71 1.39 7.47 -23.40
C ALA A 71 0.65 7.60 -24.75
N ASP A 72 0.31 6.46 -25.35
CA ASP A 72 -0.55 6.42 -26.52
C ASP A 72 -1.99 6.77 -26.14
N ASP A 73 -2.77 7.23 -27.13
CA ASP A 73 -4.16 7.65 -26.92
C ASP A 73 -5.00 6.55 -26.23
N ASP A 74 -4.77 5.27 -26.59
CA ASP A 74 -5.41 4.10 -25.98
C ASP A 74 -5.05 3.94 -24.50
N TRP A 75 -3.85 4.33 -24.07
CA TRP A 75 -3.46 4.31 -22.65
C TRP A 75 -4.08 5.48 -21.90
N VAL A 76 -4.09 6.67 -22.50
CA VAL A 76 -4.72 7.86 -21.88
C VAL A 76 -6.20 7.62 -21.65
N GLU A 77 -6.92 7.08 -22.65
CA GLU A 77 -8.34 6.77 -22.53
C GLU A 77 -8.61 5.75 -21.40
N ARG A 78 -7.80 4.67 -21.32
CA ARG A 78 -7.92 3.68 -20.24
C ARG A 78 -7.63 4.29 -18.86
N TYR A 79 -6.61 5.12 -18.76
CA TYR A 79 -6.23 5.77 -17.51
C TYR A 79 -7.33 6.73 -17.02
N GLU A 80 -7.89 7.54 -17.90
CA GLU A 80 -9.00 8.44 -17.58
C GLU A 80 -10.25 7.68 -17.17
N ALA A 81 -10.58 6.59 -17.88
CA ALA A 81 -11.69 5.72 -17.53
C ALA A 81 -11.50 5.09 -16.14
N GLU A 82 -10.32 4.55 -15.83
CA GLU A 82 -10.00 4.02 -14.51
C GLU A 82 -10.11 5.08 -13.42
N LYS A 83 -9.57 6.28 -13.66
CA LYS A 83 -9.66 7.42 -12.74
C LYS A 83 -11.11 7.81 -12.46
N GLU A 84 -11.94 7.87 -13.51
CA GLU A 84 -13.36 8.20 -13.38
C GLU A 84 -14.13 7.11 -12.62
N THR A 85 -13.89 5.83 -12.90
CA THR A 85 -14.50 4.74 -12.13
C THR A 85 -14.09 4.77 -10.66
N ALA A 86 -12.83 5.10 -10.36
CA ALA A 86 -12.35 5.25 -8.99
C ALA A 86 -13.00 6.45 -8.29
N ARG A 87 -13.19 7.58 -8.99
CA ARG A 87 -13.89 8.76 -8.48
C ARG A 87 -15.34 8.45 -8.13
N ILE A 88 -16.08 7.83 -9.04
CA ILE A 88 -17.48 7.43 -8.83
C ILE A 88 -17.58 6.49 -7.63
N HIS A 89 -16.72 5.46 -7.59
CA HIS A 89 -16.70 4.49 -6.50
C HIS A 89 -16.39 5.16 -5.15
N PHE A 90 -15.49 6.14 -5.12
CA PHE A 90 -15.18 6.91 -3.91
C PHE A 90 -16.36 7.75 -3.43
N GLU A 91 -17.06 8.44 -4.34
CA GLU A 91 -18.26 9.22 -4.02
C GLU A 91 -19.36 8.34 -3.41
N GLU A 92 -19.59 7.14 -3.95
CA GLU A 92 -20.53 6.17 -3.37
C GLU A 92 -20.16 5.80 -1.93
N LEU A 93 -18.88 5.54 -1.66
CA LEU A 93 -18.42 5.19 -0.31
C LEU A 93 -18.56 6.34 0.69
N GLN A 94 -18.34 7.59 0.24
CA GLN A 94 -18.52 8.77 1.10
C GLN A 94 -19.99 8.96 1.51
N GLU A 95 -20.93 8.77 0.59
CA GLU A 95 -22.35 8.84 0.93
C GLU A 95 -22.74 7.83 2.02
N HIS A 96 -22.09 6.66 2.03
CA HIS A 96 -22.36 5.60 3.00
C HIS A 96 -21.86 5.90 4.42
N LEU A 97 -20.83 6.73 4.55
CA LEU A 97 -20.27 7.10 5.85
C LEU A 97 -21.22 8.01 6.65
N ASN A 98 -22.21 8.63 5.99
CA ASN A 98 -23.24 9.40 6.68
C ASN A 98 -24.06 8.51 7.63
N LYS A 99 -24.22 8.95 8.89
CA LYS A 99 -24.77 8.15 10.01
C LYS A 99 -26.17 7.55 9.76
N SER A 100 -26.97 8.14 8.88
CA SER A 100 -28.28 7.58 8.47
C SER A 100 -28.13 6.29 7.64
N TYR A 101 -27.05 6.20 6.86
CA TYR A 101 -26.77 5.10 5.95
C TYR A 101 -26.09 3.91 6.66
N VAL A 102 -25.40 4.14 7.77
CA VAL A 102 -24.72 3.09 8.56
C VAL A 102 -25.68 1.96 8.98
N PHE A 103 -26.91 2.30 9.38
CA PHE A 103 -27.93 1.30 9.72
C PHE A 103 -28.43 0.52 8.49
N LEU A 104 -28.59 1.22 7.36
CA LEU A 104 -28.99 0.62 6.09
C LEU A 104 -27.92 -0.32 5.54
N PHE A 105 -26.64 0.02 5.69
CA PHE A 105 -25.52 -0.80 5.24
C PHE A 105 -25.58 -2.23 5.79
N LYS A 106 -25.82 -2.36 7.11
CA LYS A 106 -25.86 -3.68 7.78
C LYS A 106 -27.03 -4.54 7.29
N ILE A 107 -28.13 -3.93 6.85
CA ILE A 107 -29.34 -4.62 6.41
C ILE A 107 -29.31 -4.90 4.89
N LEU A 108 -28.80 -3.97 4.09
CA LEU A 108 -28.92 -4.01 2.63
C LEU A 108 -27.67 -4.49 1.91
N ARG A 109 -26.47 -4.26 2.49
CA ARG A 109 -25.21 -4.42 1.75
C ARG A 109 -24.25 -5.44 2.39
N CYS A 110 -24.31 -5.61 3.71
CA CYS A 110 -23.57 -6.67 4.38
C CYS A 110 -24.06 -8.06 3.94
N LYS A 111 -23.31 -8.71 3.07
CA LYS A 111 -23.61 -10.08 2.59
C LYS A 111 -22.93 -11.18 3.43
N CYS A 112 -21.92 -10.82 4.22
CA CYS A 112 -21.13 -11.78 5.00
C CYS A 112 -21.59 -11.94 6.46
N ASN A 113 -22.55 -11.13 6.92
CA ASN A 113 -23.10 -11.07 8.28
C ASN A 113 -22.09 -10.79 9.42
N ASN A 114 -20.83 -10.48 9.11
CA ASN A 114 -19.78 -10.26 10.10
C ASN A 114 -19.24 -8.81 10.12
N CYS A 115 -19.72 -7.93 9.23
CA CYS A 115 -19.33 -6.52 9.25
C CYS A 115 -19.94 -5.81 10.46
N ASP A 116 -19.09 -5.08 11.19
CA ASP A 116 -19.52 -4.13 12.21
C ASP A 116 -19.29 -2.70 11.73
N THR A 117 -20.23 -1.83 12.07
CA THR A 117 -20.27 -0.45 11.62
C THR A 117 -20.13 0.57 12.76
N SER A 118 -19.93 0.08 13.99
CA SER A 118 -19.92 0.90 15.20
C SER A 118 -18.73 1.88 15.27
N LEU A 119 -17.61 1.53 14.64
CA LEU A 119 -16.34 2.25 14.72
C LEU A 119 -15.81 2.73 13.36
N LEU A 120 -16.68 2.83 12.34
CA LEU A 120 -16.26 3.28 11.01
C LEU A 120 -15.79 4.74 11.05
N GLN A 121 -14.57 4.98 10.59
CA GLN A 121 -13.98 6.33 10.50
C GLN A 121 -13.69 6.74 9.07
N ASN A 122 -13.57 5.78 8.15
CA ASN A 122 -13.16 6.00 6.77
C ASN A 122 -14.19 5.38 5.79
N GLU A 123 -14.43 6.07 4.68
CA GLU A 123 -15.23 5.62 3.54
C GLU A 123 -14.84 4.22 3.03
N TYR A 124 -13.56 3.88 2.99
CA TYR A 124 -13.09 2.56 2.55
C TYR A 124 -13.42 1.44 3.56
N GLU A 125 -13.73 1.76 4.80
CA GLU A 125 -14.14 0.77 5.82
C GLU A 125 -15.62 0.36 5.66
N THR A 126 -16.39 1.11 4.86
CA THR A 126 -17.81 0.83 4.59
C THR A 126 -18.02 -0.31 3.59
N GLN A 127 -16.99 -1.12 3.28
CA GLN A 127 -17.08 -2.19 2.30
C GLN A 127 -17.23 -3.57 2.95
N CYS A 128 -18.19 -4.37 2.48
CA CYS A 128 -18.27 -5.77 2.84
C CYS A 128 -17.17 -6.56 2.12
N CYS A 129 -16.59 -7.57 2.77
CA CYS A 129 -15.61 -8.46 2.13
C CYS A 129 -16.15 -9.20 0.88
N GLN A 130 -17.48 -9.26 0.70
CA GLN A 130 -18.14 -9.82 -0.47
C GLN A 130 -18.25 -8.84 -1.65
N GLU A 131 -17.90 -7.56 -1.46
CA GLU A 131 -17.84 -6.54 -2.52
C GLU A 131 -16.44 -6.39 -3.09
N ILE A 132 -15.44 -6.93 -2.39
CA ILE A 132 -14.05 -6.86 -2.80
C ILE A 132 -13.73 -8.08 -3.66
N ASP A 133 -13.54 -7.88 -4.96
CA ASP A 133 -13.29 -8.95 -5.94
C ASP A 133 -12.16 -9.91 -5.56
N ARG A 134 -11.05 -9.37 -5.02
CA ARG A 134 -9.94 -10.21 -4.57
C ARG A 134 -10.34 -11.12 -3.42
N CYS A 135 -11.24 -10.68 -2.54
CA CYS A 135 -11.72 -11.48 -1.42
C CYS A 135 -12.69 -12.56 -1.89
N THR A 136 -13.63 -12.24 -2.77
CA THR A 136 -14.59 -13.23 -3.31
C THR A 136 -13.89 -14.32 -4.13
N LYS A 137 -12.89 -13.94 -4.93
CA LYS A 137 -12.02 -14.87 -5.66
C LYS A 137 -11.22 -15.76 -4.71
N ALA A 138 -10.62 -15.19 -3.66
CA ALA A 138 -9.85 -15.95 -2.67
C ALA A 138 -10.72 -16.97 -1.90
N LEU A 139 -11.94 -16.60 -1.54
CA LEU A 139 -12.90 -17.49 -0.86
C LEU A 139 -13.32 -18.68 -1.72
N SER A 140 -13.28 -18.53 -3.04
CA SER A 140 -13.65 -19.56 -4.02
C SER A 140 -12.44 -20.26 -4.64
N SER A 141 -11.25 -20.08 -4.08
CA SER A 141 -10.03 -20.68 -4.60
C SER A 141 -9.98 -22.19 -4.33
N ASP A 142 -9.32 -22.93 -5.23
CA ASP A 142 -9.18 -24.39 -5.11
C ASP A 142 -8.52 -24.83 -3.80
N ASP A 143 -7.56 -24.04 -3.29
CA ASP A 143 -6.91 -24.31 -2.01
C ASP A 143 -7.90 -24.27 -0.83
N VAL A 144 -8.84 -23.32 -0.86
CA VAL A 144 -9.89 -23.23 0.16
C VAL A 144 -10.89 -24.39 0.00
N LEU A 145 -11.26 -24.74 -1.23
CA LEU A 145 -12.21 -25.81 -1.52
C LEU A 145 -11.67 -27.22 -1.21
N GLN A 146 -10.35 -27.39 -1.09
CA GLN A 146 -9.76 -28.63 -0.58
C GLN A 146 -10.04 -28.83 0.91
N ASP A 147 -10.08 -27.74 1.68
CA ASP A 147 -10.30 -27.77 3.12
C ASP A 147 -11.79 -27.68 3.50
N VAL A 148 -12.64 -27.13 2.62
CA VAL A 148 -14.08 -27.00 2.85
C VAL A 148 -14.92 -27.36 1.63
N GLU A 149 -16.01 -28.11 1.85
CA GLU A 149 -16.93 -28.52 0.78
C GLU A 149 -17.71 -27.34 0.15
N ILE A 150 -17.87 -26.24 0.89
CA ILE A 150 -18.63 -25.05 0.46
C ILE A 150 -17.76 -23.80 0.71
N PRO A 151 -17.63 -22.89 -0.28
CA PRO A 151 -16.91 -21.63 -0.10
C PRO A 151 -17.43 -20.85 1.12
N PRO A 152 -16.54 -20.34 2.00
CA PRO A 152 -16.97 -19.54 3.12
C PRO A 152 -17.56 -18.20 2.65
N THR A 153 -18.60 -17.74 3.34
CA THR A 153 -19.29 -16.47 3.02
C THR A 153 -18.59 -15.23 3.59
N CYS A 154 -17.52 -15.41 4.36
CA CYS A 154 -16.77 -14.33 4.98
C CYS A 154 -15.27 -14.68 5.03
N VAL A 155 -14.41 -13.68 4.85
CA VAL A 155 -12.95 -13.83 4.98
C VAL A 155 -12.51 -14.34 6.35
N LEU A 156 -13.26 -14.00 7.41
CA LEU A 156 -12.98 -14.47 8.77
C LEU A 156 -13.19 -15.99 8.92
N ASN A 157 -14.04 -16.58 8.07
CA ASN A 157 -14.38 -17.99 8.08
C ASN A 157 -13.49 -18.81 7.14
N GLN A 158 -12.51 -18.17 6.47
CA GLN A 158 -11.53 -18.90 5.69
C GLN A 158 -10.67 -19.78 6.64
N PRO A 159 -10.44 -21.07 6.32
CA PRO A 159 -9.74 -22.00 7.21
C PRO A 159 -8.39 -21.49 7.74
N GLY A 160 -7.60 -20.86 6.88
CA GLY A 160 -6.29 -20.31 7.25
C GLY A 160 -6.33 -18.97 7.98
N PHE A 161 -7.46 -18.25 7.99
CA PHE A 161 -7.50 -16.87 8.49
C PHE A 161 -7.15 -16.80 9.98
N ARG A 162 -7.75 -17.66 10.80
CA ARG A 162 -7.52 -17.63 12.24
C ARG A 162 -6.07 -17.95 12.61
N ILE A 163 -5.50 -18.98 11.97
CA ILE A 163 -4.15 -19.44 12.26
C ILE A 163 -3.13 -18.43 11.75
N ASN A 164 -3.32 -17.86 10.55
CA ASN A 164 -2.31 -17.00 9.94
C ASN A 164 -2.43 -15.52 10.34
N CYS A 165 -3.65 -15.01 10.57
CA CYS A 165 -3.89 -13.58 10.74
C CYS A 165 -4.23 -13.19 12.18
N LEU A 166 -4.76 -14.10 13.00
CA LEU A 166 -5.19 -13.79 14.38
C LEU A 166 -4.31 -14.44 15.45
N GLU A 167 -3.52 -15.45 15.09
CA GLU A 167 -2.71 -16.18 16.06
C GLU A 167 -1.41 -15.42 16.39
N LYS A 168 -1.18 -15.22 17.69
CA LYS A 168 -0.12 -14.34 18.21
C LYS A 168 1.28 -14.84 17.84
N TRP A 169 1.53 -16.15 17.91
CA TRP A 169 2.82 -16.72 17.55
C TRP A 169 3.13 -16.57 16.06
N SER A 170 2.13 -16.77 15.21
CA SER A 170 2.22 -16.65 13.75
C SER A 170 2.57 -15.22 13.36
N LEU A 171 1.92 -14.24 13.98
CA LEU A 171 2.27 -12.82 13.82
C LEU A 171 3.68 -12.52 14.32
N LYS A 172 4.07 -12.99 15.52
CA LYS A 172 5.43 -12.80 16.06
C LYS A 172 6.52 -13.36 15.14
N MET A 173 6.29 -14.53 14.55
CA MET A 173 7.21 -15.14 13.60
C MET A 173 7.29 -14.37 12.27
N ALA A 174 6.23 -13.68 11.89
CA ALA A 174 6.16 -12.92 10.64
C ALA A 174 6.79 -11.53 10.77
N VAL A 175 6.63 -10.84 11.91
CA VAL A 175 7.18 -9.49 12.20
C VAL A 175 8.61 -9.26 11.71
N PRO A 176 9.62 -10.11 12.00
CA PRO A 176 11.00 -9.85 11.60
C PRO A 176 11.23 -9.84 10.08
N LYS A 177 10.29 -10.37 9.29
CA LYS A 177 10.36 -10.39 7.82
C LYS A 177 9.88 -9.08 7.20
N TYR A 178 9.10 -8.28 7.93
CA TYR A 178 8.56 -7.03 7.42
C TYR A 178 9.48 -5.85 7.72
N LYS A 179 9.61 -4.98 6.72
CA LYS A 179 10.38 -3.74 6.77
C LYS A 179 9.51 -2.59 6.30
N THR A 180 9.81 -1.39 6.79
CA THR A 180 9.20 -0.17 6.26
C THR A 180 9.59 0.01 4.80
N LYS A 181 8.94 0.93 4.08
CA LYS A 181 9.33 1.31 2.71
C LYS A 181 10.81 1.71 2.61
N ILE A 182 11.38 2.25 3.69
CA ILE A 182 12.78 2.70 3.82
C ILE A 182 13.71 1.54 4.28
N GLY A 183 13.21 0.30 4.33
CA GLY A 183 14.00 -0.88 4.70
C GLY A 183 14.29 -1.03 6.20
N LYS A 184 13.78 -0.14 7.06
CA LYS A 184 13.97 -0.21 8.52
C LYS A 184 13.05 -1.29 9.12
N ARG A 185 13.53 -2.02 10.13
CA ARG A 185 12.71 -2.99 10.87
C ARG A 185 11.69 -2.25 11.73
N TYR A 186 10.45 -2.75 11.76
CA TYR A 186 9.44 -2.26 12.68
C TYR A 186 9.87 -2.53 14.13
N ARG A 187 9.79 -1.52 15.00
CA ARG A 187 10.06 -1.66 16.43
C ARG A 187 8.75 -1.83 17.17
N GLN A 188 8.69 -2.78 18.11
CA GLN A 188 7.54 -2.95 18.98
C GLN A 188 7.46 -1.76 19.95
N GLN A 189 6.42 -0.94 19.82
CA GLN A 189 6.11 0.13 20.76
C GLN A 189 4.94 -0.34 21.63
N GLY A 190 5.24 -1.07 22.71
CA GLY A 190 4.23 -1.55 23.66
C GLY A 190 4.75 -2.69 24.54
N SER A 191 4.26 -2.77 25.78
CA SER A 191 4.48 -3.90 26.67
C SER A 191 3.53 -5.04 26.33
N GLU A 192 4.02 -6.28 26.27
CA GLU A 192 3.14 -7.45 26.32
C GLU A 192 2.54 -7.56 27.71
N GLU A 193 1.24 -7.34 27.85
CA GLU A 193 0.52 -7.88 29.00
C GLU A 193 0.44 -9.40 28.83
N THR A 194 1.06 -10.10 29.78
CA THR A 194 1.14 -11.57 29.90
C THR A 194 -0.20 -12.20 30.20
#